data_AF-A0A179DFT9-F1
#
_entry.id   AF-A0A179DFT9-F1
#
_cell.length_a   1.000
_cell.length_b   1.000
_cell.length_c   1.000
_cell.angle_alpha   90.00
_cell.angle_beta   90.00
_cell.angle_gamma   90.00
#
_symmetry.space_group_name_H-M   'P 1'
#
loop_
_entity.id
_entity.type
_entity.pdbx_description
1 polymer ?
#
loop_
_entity_poly.entity_id
_entity_poly.type
_entity_poly.pdbx_seq_one_letter_code
_entity_poly.pdbx_strand_id
1 'polypeptide(L)'
;MSEIFKSLLLRYQNYFLEFYQLLEDKNITIPSELAKASMIRDFLENLPEFANAFEIEMSIKTKIDELESIWTAQFNEDGFSVRAYTLDGLDELNEWYFHYHDDIKEYEGNLFTDGDWDLFLEEIADIDNQGEKEVSVNFVFNV
;
A
#
# COMPACT_ATOMS: atom_id res chain seq x y z
N MET A 1 -17.72 -9.96 -5.12
CA MET A 1 -16.50 -9.45 -5.75
C MET A 1 -16.53 -9.72 -7.25
N SER A 2 -16.21 -8.73 -8.09
CA SER A 2 -16.27 -8.91 -9.55
C SER A 2 -15.01 -9.49 -10.18
N GLU A 3 -15.16 -10.00 -11.41
CA GLU A 3 -14.04 -10.43 -12.25
C GLU A 3 -13.05 -9.29 -12.53
N ILE A 4 -13.52 -8.03 -12.58
CA ILE A 4 -12.66 -6.85 -12.81
C ILE A 4 -11.74 -6.64 -11.60
N PHE A 5 -12.29 -6.61 -10.39
CA PHE A 5 -11.47 -6.51 -9.17
C PHE A 5 -10.44 -7.64 -9.09
N LYS A 6 -10.87 -8.89 -9.33
CA LYS A 6 -9.96 -10.05 -9.33
C LYS A 6 -8.87 -9.92 -10.39
N SER A 7 -9.22 -9.44 -11.58
CA SER A 7 -8.25 -9.20 -12.66
C SER A 7 -7.26 -8.09 -12.32
N LEU A 8 -7.69 -7.03 -11.62
CA LEU A 8 -6.82 -5.94 -11.22
C LEU A 8 -5.89 -6.38 -10.08
N LEU A 9 -6.40 -7.10 -9.10
CA LEU A 9 -5.58 -7.68 -8.05
C LEU A 9 -4.52 -8.63 -8.63
N LEU A 10 -4.89 -9.48 -9.58
CA LEU A 10 -3.94 -10.35 -10.29
C LEU A 10 -2.91 -9.54 -11.10
N ARG A 11 -3.35 -8.45 -11.75
CA ARG A 11 -2.45 -7.58 -12.53
C ARG A 11 -1.41 -6.92 -11.64
N TYR A 12 -1.81 -6.41 -10.47
CA TYR A 12 -0.95 -5.65 -9.58
C TYR A 12 -0.34 -6.47 -8.44
N GLN A 13 -0.65 -7.77 -8.38
CA GLN A 13 -0.16 -8.73 -7.38
C GLN A 13 1.35 -8.64 -7.19
N ASN A 14 2.11 -8.62 -8.29
CA ASN A 14 3.58 -8.57 -8.23
C ASN A 14 4.08 -7.28 -7.60
N TYR A 15 3.48 -6.13 -7.93
CA TYR A 15 3.84 -4.86 -7.32
C TYR A 15 3.57 -4.87 -5.82
N PHE A 16 2.45 -5.44 -5.38
CA PHE A 16 2.18 -5.60 -3.96
C PHE A 16 3.18 -6.52 -3.27
N LEU A 17 3.48 -7.68 -3.85
CA LEU A 17 4.48 -8.61 -3.30
C LEU A 17 5.86 -7.96 -3.19
N GLU A 18 6.30 -7.26 -4.22
CA GLU A 18 7.55 -6.50 -4.23
C GLU A 18 7.56 -5.44 -3.15
N PHE A 19 6.44 -4.76 -2.95
CA PHE A 19 6.25 -3.81 -1.88
C PHE A 19 6.51 -4.39 -0.49
N TYR A 20 5.90 -5.54 -0.18
CA TYR A 20 6.11 -6.21 1.11
C TYR A 20 7.55 -6.71 1.26
N GLN A 21 8.16 -7.21 0.17
CA GLN A 21 9.55 -7.67 0.18
C GLN A 21 10.53 -6.52 0.46
N LEU A 22 10.35 -5.35 -0.15
CA LEU A 22 11.18 -4.16 0.09
C LEU A 22 11.19 -3.75 1.57
N LEU A 23 10.06 -3.89 2.26
CA LEU A 23 9.96 -3.58 3.69
C LEU A 23 10.68 -4.61 4.56
N GLU A 24 10.57 -5.90 4.22
CA GLU A 24 11.33 -6.96 4.88
C GLU A 24 12.84 -6.75 4.72
N ASP A 25 13.30 -6.44 3.50
CA ASP A 25 14.72 -6.21 3.19
C ASP A 25 15.29 -4.99 3.92
N LYS A 26 14.47 -3.95 4.10
CA LYS A 26 14.85 -2.73 4.84
C LYS A 26 14.84 -2.89 6.35
N ASN A 27 14.23 -3.96 6.88
CA ASN A 27 14.12 -4.23 8.31
C ASN A 27 13.56 -3.03 9.12
N ILE A 28 12.61 -2.30 8.53
CA ILE A 28 11.93 -1.15 9.16
C ILE A 28 10.64 -1.52 9.88
N THR A 29 10.17 -2.76 9.71
CA THR A 29 8.93 -3.27 10.30
C THR A 29 9.17 -3.75 11.73
N ILE A 30 8.36 -3.29 12.69
CA ILE A 30 8.42 -3.77 14.07
C ILE A 30 7.96 -5.24 14.17
N PRO A 31 8.43 -6.02 15.17
CA PRO A 31 8.13 -7.45 15.24
C PRO A 31 6.64 -7.83 15.25
N SER A 32 5.77 -6.98 15.83
CA SER A 32 4.32 -7.21 15.85
C SER A 32 3.66 -7.07 14.46
N GLU A 33 4.27 -6.29 13.58
CA GLU A 33 3.78 -5.99 12.24
C GLU A 33 4.37 -6.98 11.21
N LEU A 34 5.53 -7.58 11.48
CA LEU A 34 6.10 -8.65 10.63
C LEU A 34 5.16 -9.84 10.44
N ALA A 35 4.46 -10.26 11.49
CA ALA A 35 3.52 -11.36 11.40
C ALA A 35 2.37 -11.05 10.44
N LYS A 36 1.85 -9.82 10.46
CA LYS A 36 0.79 -9.37 9.54
C LYS A 36 1.31 -9.23 8.12
N ALA A 37 2.50 -8.66 7.94
CA ALA A 37 3.15 -8.57 6.63
C ALA A 37 3.31 -9.95 5.98
N SER A 38 3.75 -10.96 6.75
CA SER A 38 3.82 -12.35 6.26
C SER A 38 2.44 -12.91 5.91
N MET A 39 1.41 -12.68 6.74
CA MET A 39 0.03 -13.12 6.43
C MET A 39 -0.51 -12.48 5.15
N ILE A 40 -0.24 -11.19 4.93
CA ILE A 40 -0.66 -10.48 3.73
C ILE A 40 0.08 -11.02 2.51
N ARG A 41 1.40 -11.24 2.61
CA ARG A 41 2.17 -11.86 1.52
C ARG A 41 1.62 -13.23 1.19
N ASP A 42 1.43 -14.10 2.17
CA ASP A 42 0.88 -15.44 1.96
C ASP A 42 -0.52 -15.37 1.34
N PHE A 43 -1.37 -14.43 1.76
CA PHE A 43 -2.67 -14.19 1.15
C PHE A 43 -2.56 -13.76 -0.32
N LEU A 44 -1.68 -12.81 -0.62
CA LEU A 44 -1.46 -12.30 -1.96
C LEU A 44 -0.82 -13.35 -2.86
N GLU A 45 0.05 -14.24 -2.38
CA GLU A 45 0.65 -15.31 -3.18
C GLU A 45 -0.37 -16.40 -3.54
N ASN A 46 -1.27 -16.73 -2.61
CA ASN A 46 -2.21 -17.84 -2.77
C ASN A 46 -3.56 -17.42 -3.34
N LEU A 47 -3.91 -16.13 -3.26
CA LEU A 47 -5.18 -15.54 -3.70
C LEU A 47 -6.38 -16.46 -3.47
N PRO A 48 -6.67 -16.81 -2.20
CA PRO A 48 -7.77 -17.72 -1.89
C PRO A 48 -9.11 -17.15 -2.41
N GLU A 49 -10.12 -18.02 -2.54
CA GLU A 49 -11.47 -17.52 -2.85
C GLU A 49 -11.94 -16.57 -1.75
N PHE A 50 -12.30 -15.34 -2.15
CA PHE A 50 -12.77 -14.30 -1.25
C PHE A 50 -14.12 -14.70 -0.64
N ALA A 51 -14.09 -15.09 0.63
CA ALA A 51 -15.29 -15.36 1.41
C ALA A 51 -15.58 -14.15 2.31
N ASN A 52 -16.61 -13.36 1.98
CA ASN A 52 -17.14 -12.23 2.77
C ASN A 52 -16.33 -10.92 2.71
N ALA A 53 -16.63 -10.01 3.66
CA ALA A 53 -15.93 -8.73 3.89
C ALA A 53 -14.51 -9.01 4.36
N PHE A 54 -13.56 -8.28 3.80
CA PHE A 54 -12.15 -8.42 4.11
C PHE A 54 -11.49 -7.04 4.01
N GLU A 55 -10.42 -6.85 4.76
CA GLU A 55 -9.66 -5.62 4.72
C GLU A 55 -8.17 -5.94 4.87
N ILE A 56 -7.42 -5.53 3.86
CA ILE A 56 -5.97 -5.59 3.84
C ILE A 56 -5.51 -4.16 3.64
N GLU A 57 -4.79 -3.62 4.61
CA GLU A 57 -4.22 -2.28 4.51
C GLU A 57 -2.75 -2.33 4.87
N MET A 58 -2.00 -1.47 4.21
CA MET A 58 -0.63 -1.13 4.54
C MET A 58 -0.50 0.37 4.54
N SER A 59 0.19 0.91 5.54
CA SER A 59 0.54 2.31 5.64
C SER A 59 2.00 2.45 6.05
N ILE A 60 2.77 3.16 5.25
CA ILE A 60 4.12 3.60 5.56
C ILE A 60 4.06 5.09 5.81
N LYS A 61 4.60 5.52 6.95
CA LYS A 61 4.73 6.93 7.28
C LYS A 61 6.18 7.24 7.59
N THR A 62 6.69 8.29 6.98
CA THR A 62 8.01 8.85 7.30
C THR A 62 7.88 10.27 7.76
N LYS A 63 8.73 10.69 8.68
CA LYS A 63 8.73 12.03 9.25
C LYS A 63 10.13 12.61 9.32
N ILE A 64 10.28 13.83 8.84
CA ILE A 64 11.49 14.66 8.97
C ILE A 64 11.02 16.04 9.42
N ASP A 65 11.42 16.47 10.62
CA ASP A 65 10.91 17.69 11.27
C ASP A 65 9.36 17.71 11.32
N GLU A 66 8.72 18.70 10.68
CA GLU A 66 7.27 18.85 10.58
C GLU A 66 6.68 18.18 9.32
N LEU A 67 7.55 17.69 8.42
CA LEU A 67 7.13 17.14 7.14
C LEU A 67 6.90 15.63 7.28
N GLU A 68 5.67 15.20 7.04
CA GLU A 68 5.23 13.81 7.12
C GLU A 68 4.84 13.31 5.73
N SER A 69 5.47 12.25 5.25
CA SER A 69 5.10 11.58 3.99
C SER A 69 4.43 10.25 4.31
N ILE A 70 3.28 10.00 3.70
CA ILE A 70 2.43 8.84 3.97
C ILE A 70 2.11 8.14 2.66
N TRP A 71 2.38 6.84 2.60
CA TRP A 71 1.99 5.95 1.51
C TRP A 71 1.05 4.90 2.06
N THR A 72 -0.06 4.65 1.38
CA THR A 72 -1.06 3.67 1.79
C THR A 72 -1.51 2.82 0.60
N ALA A 73 -1.67 1.53 0.83
CA ALA A 73 -2.35 0.62 -0.08
C ALA A 73 -3.45 -0.13 0.70
N GLN A 74 -4.67 -0.13 0.18
CA GLN A 74 -5.83 -0.74 0.82
C GLN A 74 -6.57 -1.62 -0.19
N PHE A 75 -7.01 -2.80 0.25
CA PHE A 75 -7.81 -3.77 -0.51
C PHE A 75 -8.95 -4.24 0.39
N ASN A 76 -10.19 -4.05 -0.05
CA ASN A 76 -11.36 -4.47 0.67
C ASN A 76 -12.51 -4.80 -0.28
N GLU A 77 -13.72 -5.01 0.25
CA GLU A 77 -14.91 -5.25 -0.57
C GLU A 77 -15.30 -4.08 -1.49
N ASP A 78 -14.98 -2.85 -1.10
CA ASP A 78 -15.32 -1.63 -1.84
C ASP A 78 -14.37 -1.43 -3.02
N GLY A 79 -13.18 -2.04 -2.97
CA GLY A 79 -12.24 -2.07 -4.07
C GLY A 79 -10.81 -2.05 -3.61
N PHE A 80 -9.95 -1.36 -4.36
CA PHE A 80 -8.59 -1.13 -3.89
C PHE A 80 -8.13 0.29 -4.18
N SER A 81 -7.30 0.78 -3.26
CA SER A 81 -6.83 2.15 -3.22
C SER A 81 -5.34 2.18 -2.99
N VAL A 82 -4.65 3.07 -3.70
CA VAL A 82 -3.27 3.44 -3.41
C VAL A 82 -3.23 4.95 -3.26
N ARG A 83 -2.53 5.45 -2.26
CA ARG A 83 -2.40 6.88 -2.00
C ARG A 83 -1.00 7.19 -1.48
N ALA A 84 -0.43 8.32 -1.90
CA ALA A 84 0.82 8.87 -1.44
C ALA A 84 0.61 10.37 -1.23
N TYR A 85 0.91 10.88 -0.03
CA TYR A 85 0.71 12.29 0.26
C TYR A 85 1.68 12.81 1.30
N THR A 86 1.89 14.13 1.29
CA THR A 86 2.78 14.80 2.25
C THR A 86 2.06 15.90 3.03
N LEU A 87 2.31 15.96 4.33
CA LEU A 87 1.78 16.96 5.26
C LEU A 87 2.93 17.83 5.80
N ASP A 88 2.71 19.13 6.00
CA ASP A 88 3.68 20.05 6.62
C ASP A 88 3.28 20.55 8.02
N GLY A 89 2.59 19.69 8.77
CA GLY A 89 2.10 19.99 10.11
C GLY A 89 0.76 20.73 10.15
N LEU A 90 0.30 21.30 9.04
CA LEU A 90 -1.01 21.97 8.95
C LEU A 90 -1.78 21.62 7.67
N ASP A 91 -1.13 21.47 6.52
CA ASP A 91 -1.81 21.26 5.23
C ASP A 91 -1.24 20.08 4.44
N GLU A 92 -2.07 19.52 3.55
CA GLU A 92 -1.64 18.56 2.53
C GLU A 92 -0.99 19.30 1.36
N LEU A 93 0.29 19.03 1.13
CA LEU A 93 1.10 19.75 0.14
C LEU A 93 1.07 19.10 -1.24
N ASN A 94 1.14 17.77 -1.29
CA ASN A 94 1.12 16.98 -2.50
C ASN A 94 0.34 15.70 -2.24
N GLU A 95 -0.58 15.38 -3.14
CA GLU A 95 -1.36 14.15 -3.13
C GLU A 95 -1.23 13.44 -4.47
N TRP A 96 -1.05 12.14 -4.37
CA TRP A 96 -1.26 11.23 -5.47
C TRP A 96 -2.11 10.07 -4.99
N TYR A 97 -3.15 9.73 -5.75
CA TYR A 97 -4.01 8.61 -5.40
C TYR A 97 -4.61 7.96 -6.63
N PHE A 98 -5.00 6.71 -6.41
CA PHE A 98 -5.76 5.91 -7.34
C PHE A 98 -6.69 5.00 -6.56
N HIS A 99 -7.94 4.94 -6.99
CA HIS A 99 -8.95 4.09 -6.41
C HIS A 99 -9.71 3.39 -7.53
N TYR A 100 -9.91 2.09 -7.39
CA TYR A 100 -10.88 1.36 -8.19
C TYR A 100 -12.07 1.00 -7.31
N HIS A 101 -13.24 1.52 -7.65
CA HIS A 101 -14.49 1.26 -6.95
C HIS A 101 -15.16 0.00 -7.53
N ASP A 102 -15.29 -1.08 -6.74
CA ASP A 102 -15.95 -2.30 -7.20
C ASP A 102 -17.47 -2.09 -7.33
N ASP A 103 -18.13 -1.23 -6.58
CA ASP A 103 -19.59 -1.08 -6.69
C ASP A 103 -20.03 -0.50 -8.05
N ILE A 104 -19.34 0.54 -8.53
CA ILE A 104 -19.63 1.25 -9.78
C ILE A 104 -18.77 0.80 -10.96
N LYS A 105 -17.69 0.03 -10.72
CA LYS A 105 -16.73 -0.44 -11.73
C LYS A 105 -15.96 0.70 -12.41
N GLU A 106 -15.67 1.77 -11.67
CA GLU A 106 -14.96 2.95 -12.18
C GLU A 106 -13.65 3.19 -11.42
N TYR A 107 -12.78 3.97 -12.05
CA TYR A 107 -11.52 4.42 -11.47
C TYR A 107 -11.65 5.88 -11.06
N GLU A 108 -11.06 6.22 -9.93
CA GLU A 108 -10.91 7.59 -9.43
C GLU A 108 -9.42 7.88 -9.20
N GLY A 109 -9.03 9.14 -9.41
CA GLY A 109 -7.65 9.59 -9.27
C GLY A 109 -6.84 9.48 -10.57
N ASN A 110 -5.53 9.32 -10.43
CA ASN A 110 -4.60 9.33 -11.56
C ASN A 110 -4.60 7.98 -12.29
N LEU A 111 -4.46 8.01 -13.62
CA LEU A 111 -4.32 6.80 -14.44
C LEU A 111 -3.00 6.10 -14.08
N PHE A 112 -3.09 4.93 -13.44
CA PHE A 112 -1.94 4.15 -13.03
C PHE A 112 -1.40 3.30 -14.18
N THR A 113 -0.28 3.73 -14.74
CA THR A 113 0.53 2.93 -15.66
C THR A 113 1.53 2.08 -14.88
N ASP A 114 2.11 1.09 -15.55
CA ASP A 114 3.17 0.26 -14.98
C ASP A 114 4.37 1.12 -14.52
N GLY A 115 4.65 2.24 -15.20
CA GLY A 115 5.70 3.18 -14.80
C GLY A 115 5.37 4.01 -13.54
N ASP A 116 4.09 4.21 -13.23
CA ASP A 116 3.69 4.88 -11.99
C ASP A 116 3.85 3.96 -10.77
N TRP A 117 3.66 2.65 -10.97
CA TRP A 117 4.00 1.64 -9.95
C TRP A 117 5.50 1.60 -9.68
N ASP A 118 6.32 1.65 -10.73
CA ASP A 118 7.78 1.66 -10.59
C ASP A 118 8.25 2.88 -9.78
N LEU A 119 7.72 4.08 -10.08
CA LEU A 119 8.04 5.29 -9.32
C LEU A 119 7.62 5.19 -7.85
N PHE A 120 6.43 4.66 -7.59
CA PHE A 120 5.93 4.47 -6.22
C PHE A 120 6.79 3.46 -5.43
N LEU A 121 7.23 2.38 -6.07
CA LEU A 121 8.18 1.43 -5.51
C LEU A 121 9.56 2.06 -5.26
N GLU A 122 10.05 2.88 -6.19
CA GLU A 122 11.31 3.62 -6.05
C GLU A 122 11.27 4.56 -4.84
N GLU A 123 10.18 5.33 -4.66
CA GLU A 123 10.03 6.24 -3.50
C GLU A 123 10.14 5.50 -2.17
N ILE A 124 9.61 4.28 -2.11
CA ILE A 124 9.64 3.46 -0.89
C ILE A 124 10.96 2.73 -0.74
N ALA A 125 11.56 2.31 -1.85
CA ALA A 125 12.93 1.80 -1.90
C ALA A 125 13.95 2.87 -1.47
N ASP A 126 13.64 4.16 -1.62
CA ASP A 126 14.48 5.27 -1.17
C ASP A 126 14.27 5.64 0.31
N ILE A 127 13.33 4.99 1.01
CA ILE A 127 13.17 5.20 2.46
C ILE A 127 14.37 4.63 3.19
N ASP A 128 15.30 5.51 3.57
CA ASP A 128 16.40 5.17 4.46
C ASP A 128 16.00 5.38 5.94
N ASN A 129 16.41 4.45 6.79
CA ASN A 129 16.31 4.52 8.25
C ASN A 129 17.50 5.31 8.85
N GLN A 130 18.60 5.44 8.09
CA GLN A 130 19.80 6.08 8.61
C GLN A 130 19.65 7.60 8.62
N GLY A 131 19.51 8.20 9.81
CA GLY A 131 19.51 9.64 10.01
C GLY A 131 18.47 10.12 11.04
N GLU A 132 17.95 11.33 10.83
CA GLU A 132 16.90 11.96 11.66
C GLU A 132 15.48 11.57 11.23
N LYS A 133 15.34 10.74 10.18
CA LYS A 133 14.07 10.33 9.60
C LYS A 133 13.41 9.26 10.46
N GLU A 134 12.24 9.57 11.03
CA GLU A 134 11.42 8.56 11.71
C GLU A 134 10.60 7.79 10.68
N VAL A 135 10.61 6.46 10.76
CA VAL A 135 9.86 5.58 9.86
C VAL A 135 8.94 4.69 10.68
N SER A 136 7.67 4.64 10.30
CA SER A 136 6.67 3.75 10.90
C SER A 136 5.90 3.02 9.81
N VAL A 137 5.66 1.74 10.02
CA VAL A 137 4.93 0.86 9.10
C VAL A 137 3.81 0.19 9.89
N ASN A 138 2.60 0.20 9.33
CA ASN A 138 1.43 -0.43 9.92
C ASN A 138 0.71 -1.29 8.89
N PHE A 139 0.20 -2.43 9.34
CA PHE A 139 -0.62 -3.32 8.54
C PHE A 139 -1.96 -3.62 9.21
N VAL A 140 -2.99 -3.76 8.38
CA VAL A 140 -4.30 -4.31 8.72
C VAL A 140 -4.48 -5.57 7.91
N PHE A 141 -4.89 -6.66 8.57
CA PHE A 141 -5.22 -7.92 7.92
C PHE A 141 -6.43 -8.54 8.60
N ASN A 142 -7.59 -8.38 7.96
CA ASN A 142 -8.88 -8.90 8.39
C ASN A 142 -9.43 -9.74 7.22
N VAL A 143 -9.26 -11.07 7.28
CA VAL A 143 -9.74 -12.03 6.27
C VAL A 143 -10.44 -13.19 6.97
#